data_AF-A0A2W1A6M5-F1
#
_entry.id   AF-A0A2W1A6M5-F1
#
_cell.length_a   1.000
_cell.length_b   1.000
_cell.length_c   1.000
_cell.angle_alpha   90.00
_cell.angle_beta   90.00
_cell.angle_gamma   90.00
#
_symmetry.space_group_name_H-M   'P 1'
#
loop_
_entity.id
_entity.type
_entity.pdbx_description
1 polymer ?
#
loop_
_entity_poly.entity_id
_entity_poly.type
_entity_poly.pdbx_seq_one_letter_code
_entity_poly.pdbx_strand_id
1 'polypeptide(L)'
;MYVFFPISHARHRIKYVNVTAHPTAAWKHRPRYLIRDRDRISGRGFLARAQRLGIETVLTPVRAPQANAVAERWIGTIQRECLDHIIPLSARHLRRIVQEFVEYHTQTRPHRTLDLQPPAGPRPRQGHGRVVVIPILSGLHHRYERAAA
;
A
#
# COMPACT_ATOMS: atom_id res chain seq x y z
N MET A 1 1.98 -2.13 -17.21
CA MET A 1 2.64 -2.49 -15.94
C MET A 1 1.58 -2.57 -14.86
N TYR A 2 1.72 -3.49 -13.92
CA TYR A 2 0.80 -3.71 -12.81
C TYR A 2 1.52 -3.48 -11.48
N VAL A 3 0.77 -3.00 -10.48
CA VAL A 3 1.23 -2.89 -9.09
C VAL A 3 0.52 -3.96 -8.27
N PHE A 4 1.27 -4.83 -7.61
CA PHE A 4 0.75 -5.84 -6.70
C PHE A 4 0.95 -5.38 -5.24
N PHE A 5 -0.12 -5.32 -4.46
CA PHE A 5 -0.12 -4.76 -3.10
C PHE A 5 -1.09 -5.51 -2.15
N PRO A 6 -0.64 -6.50 -1.39
CA PRO A 6 -1.46 -7.06 -0.32
C PRO A 6 -1.63 -6.05 0.83
N ILE A 7 -2.88 -5.72 1.16
CA ILE A 7 -3.26 -4.84 2.26
C ILE A 7 -3.88 -5.62 3.42
N SER A 8 -3.44 -5.32 4.64
CA SER A 8 -4.02 -5.90 5.86
C SER A 8 -5.25 -5.13 6.28
N HIS A 9 -6.39 -5.81 6.45
CA HIS A 9 -7.66 -5.19 6.87
C HIS A 9 -7.59 -4.48 8.23
N ALA A 10 -6.90 -5.04 9.23
CA ALA A 10 -6.93 -4.50 10.61
C ALA A 10 -6.44 -3.05 10.76
N ARG A 11 -5.42 -2.63 10.00
CA ARG A 11 -4.83 -1.27 10.08
C ARG A 11 -4.54 -0.67 8.72
N HIS A 12 -5.12 -1.21 7.65
CA HIS A 12 -4.86 -0.80 6.26
C HIS A 12 -3.36 -0.79 5.87
N ARG A 13 -2.56 -1.68 6.47
CA ARG A 13 -1.10 -1.72 6.24
C ARG A 13 -0.79 -2.51 4.97
N ILE A 14 -0.10 -1.88 4.02
CA ILE A 14 0.48 -2.59 2.88
C ILE A 14 1.61 -3.48 3.39
N LYS A 15 1.53 -4.79 3.12
CA LYS A 15 2.52 -5.76 3.59
C LYS A 15 3.76 -5.80 2.71
N TYR A 16 3.55 -5.65 1.41
CA TYR A 16 4.60 -5.61 0.40
C TYR A 16 4.03 -4.95 -0.85
N VAL A 17 4.90 -4.40 -1.71
CA VAL A 17 4.52 -3.89 -3.01
C VAL A 17 5.50 -4.30 -4.10
N ASN A 18 4.97 -4.67 -5.26
CA ASN A 18 5.75 -4.99 -6.44
C ASN A 18 5.22 -4.27 -7.68
N VAL A 19 6.12 -3.98 -8.62
CA VAL A 19 5.76 -3.52 -9.97
C VAL A 19 6.19 -4.62 -10.94
N THR A 20 5.27 -5.05 -11.78
CA THR A 20 5.49 -6.17 -12.70
C THR A 20 4.77 -5.97 -14.02
N ALA A 21 5.38 -6.41 -15.13
CA ALA A 21 4.68 -6.49 -16.40
C ALA A 21 3.61 -7.60 -16.39
N HIS A 22 3.79 -8.61 -15.54
CA HIS A 22 2.94 -9.78 -15.43
C HIS A 22 2.44 -9.94 -13.98
N PRO A 23 1.13 -9.81 -13.71
CA PRO A 23 0.57 -9.78 -12.34
C PRO A 23 0.72 -11.11 -11.58
N THR A 24 1.28 -12.14 -12.21
CA THR A 24 1.54 -13.47 -11.65
C THR A 24 2.79 -13.56 -10.78
N ALA A 25 3.65 -12.52 -10.75
CA ALA A 25 5.00 -12.61 -10.18
C ALA A 25 5.19 -11.92 -8.80
N ALA A 26 5.75 -12.73 -7.89
CA ALA A 26 6.38 -12.42 -6.61
C ALA A 26 5.47 -12.11 -5.41
N TRP A 27 4.82 -13.16 -4.91
CA TRP A 27 4.40 -13.25 -3.51
C TRP A 27 5.61 -13.40 -2.58
N LYS A 28 5.77 -12.48 -1.63
CA LYS A 28 6.73 -12.60 -0.52
C LYS A 28 6.09 -12.91 0.83
N HIS A 29 4.77 -12.72 0.96
CA HIS A 29 4.01 -13.00 2.18
C HIS A 29 3.07 -14.20 2.01
N ARG A 30 2.82 -14.91 3.12
CA ARG A 30 1.94 -16.07 3.23
C ARG A 30 0.83 -15.81 4.27
N PRO A 31 -0.21 -15.03 3.94
CA PRO A 31 -1.35 -14.87 4.85
C PRO A 31 -2.18 -16.17 4.91
N ARG A 32 -2.96 -16.35 5.98
CA ARG A 32 -3.92 -17.47 6.06
C ARG A 32 -5.04 -17.31 5.04
N TYR A 33 -5.55 -16.08 4.89
CA TYR A 33 -6.63 -15.74 3.97
C TYR A 33 -6.20 -14.63 3.00
N LEU A 34 -6.59 -14.77 1.73
CA LEU A 34 -6.49 -13.76 0.71
C LEU A 34 -7.89 -13.40 0.23
N ILE A 35 -8.34 -12.19 0.56
CA ILE A 35 -9.56 -11.62 -0.02
C ILE A 35 -9.17 -10.95 -1.34
N ARG A 36 -9.87 -11.31 -2.42
CA ARG A 36 -9.70 -10.65 -3.71
C ARG A 36 -11.05 -10.44 -4.39
N ASP A 37 -11.10 -9.45 -5.27
CA ASP A 37 -12.24 -9.29 -6.15
C ASP A 37 -12.33 -10.42 -7.20
N ARG A 38 -13.40 -10.40 -7.98
CA ARG A 38 -13.66 -11.39 -9.03
C ARG A 38 -13.01 -11.01 -10.36
N ASP A 39 -12.03 -10.11 -10.36
CA ASP A 39 -11.35 -9.72 -11.59
C ASP A 39 -10.61 -10.90 -12.24
N ARG A 40 -10.33 -10.74 -13.54
CA ARG A 40 -9.57 -11.71 -14.34
C ARG A 40 -8.06 -11.41 -14.36
N ILE A 41 -7.62 -10.30 -13.73
CA ILE A 41 -6.21 -9.91 -13.68
C ILE A 41 -5.44 -10.94 -12.85
N SER A 42 -6.08 -11.46 -11.81
CA SER A 42 -5.61 -12.61 -11.02
C SER A 42 -5.79 -13.94 -11.77
N GLY A 43 -4.97 -14.18 -12.79
CA GLY A 43 -5.06 -15.37 -13.65
C GLY A 43 -4.76 -16.72 -12.97
N ARG A 44 -4.93 -17.84 -13.69
CA ARG A 44 -4.80 -19.21 -13.13
C ARG A 44 -3.47 -19.47 -12.40
N GLY A 45 -2.36 -18.94 -12.91
CA GLY A 45 -1.04 -19.10 -12.29
C GLY A 45 -0.92 -18.44 -10.90
N PHE A 46 -1.65 -17.35 -10.67
CA PHE A 46 -1.71 -16.68 -9.37
C PHE A 46 -2.43 -17.56 -8.34
N LEU A 47 -3.58 -18.12 -8.70
CA LEU A 47 -4.38 -19.00 -7.83
C LEU A 47 -3.64 -20.30 -7.51
N ALA A 48 -3.05 -20.94 -8.52
CA ALA A 48 -2.26 -22.16 -8.33
C ALA A 48 -1.07 -21.92 -7.37
N ARG A 49 -0.44 -20.73 -7.46
CA ARG A 49 0.63 -20.36 -6.54
C ARG A 49 0.11 -20.10 -5.12
N ALA A 50 -1.01 -19.40 -4.96
CA ALA A 50 -1.62 -19.16 -3.65
C ALA A 50 -1.97 -20.48 -2.94
N GLN A 51 -2.60 -21.42 -3.67
CA GLN A 51 -2.93 -22.76 -3.17
C GLN A 51 -1.67 -23.53 -2.73
N ARG A 52 -0.61 -23.53 -3.56
CA ARG A 52 0.67 -24.19 -3.23
C ARG A 52 1.37 -23.58 -2.01
N LEU A 53 1.09 -22.31 -1.71
CA LEU A 53 1.61 -21.62 -0.52
C LEU A 53 0.72 -21.81 0.72
N GLY A 54 -0.38 -22.57 0.61
CA GLY A 54 -1.34 -22.81 1.70
C GLY A 54 -2.23 -21.61 2.01
N ILE A 55 -2.41 -20.69 1.05
CA ILE A 55 -3.22 -19.48 1.22
C ILE A 55 -4.65 -19.78 0.78
N GLU A 56 -5.61 -19.62 1.68
CA GLU A 56 -7.03 -19.76 1.36
C GLU A 56 -7.52 -18.50 0.64
N THR A 57 -8.00 -18.65 -0.60
CA THR A 57 -8.49 -17.52 -1.39
C THR A 57 -9.99 -17.38 -1.24
N VAL A 58 -10.42 -16.22 -0.75
CA VAL A 58 -11.83 -15.84 -0.57
C VAL A 58 -12.18 -14.78 -1.61
N LEU A 59 -13.22 -15.04 -2.39
CA LEU A 59 -13.73 -14.07 -3.36
C LEU A 59 -14.68 -13.09 -2.69
N THR A 60 -14.63 -11.82 -3.08
CA THR A 60 -15.66 -10.87 -2.67
C THR A 60 -17.06 -11.36 -3.12
N PRO A 61 -18.11 -11.10 -2.31
CA PRO A 61 -19.48 -11.40 -2.70
C PRO A 61 -19.87 -10.68 -4.00
N VAL A 62 -20.74 -11.31 -4.79
CA VAL A 62 -21.29 -10.67 -5.99
C VAL A 62 -22.15 -9.48 -5.58
N ARG A 63 -22.01 -8.34 -6.27
CA ARG A 63 -22.77 -7.10 -6.01
C ARG A 63 -22.58 -6.53 -4.60
N ALA A 64 -21.42 -6.77 -3.97
CA ALA A 64 -21.04 -6.15 -2.70
C ALA A 64 -19.91 -5.13 -2.91
N PRO A 65 -20.21 -3.87 -3.31
CA PRO A 65 -19.20 -2.85 -3.61
C PRO A 65 -18.28 -2.57 -2.42
N GLN A 66 -18.76 -2.75 -1.19
CA GLN A 66 -17.98 -2.49 0.00
C GLN A 66 -16.93 -3.59 0.30
N ALA A 67 -17.07 -4.79 -0.27
CA ALA A 67 -16.21 -5.92 0.05
C ALA A 67 -14.75 -5.73 -0.40
N ASN A 68 -14.50 -4.86 -1.39
CA ASN A 68 -13.16 -4.49 -1.88
C ASN A 68 -12.77 -3.05 -1.52
N ALA A 69 -13.60 -2.34 -0.74
CA ALA A 69 -13.46 -0.90 -0.54
C ALA A 69 -12.13 -0.48 0.10
N VAL A 70 -11.50 -1.36 0.90
CA VAL A 70 -10.18 -1.08 1.49
C VAL A 70 -9.09 -0.99 0.41
N ALA A 71 -9.08 -1.93 -0.53
CA ALA A 71 -8.11 -1.92 -1.63
C ALA A 71 -8.42 -0.77 -2.61
N GLU A 72 -9.69 -0.58 -2.98
CA GLU A 72 -10.11 0.50 -3.88
C GLU A 72 -9.80 1.89 -3.32
N ARG A 73 -10.04 2.09 -2.02
CA ARG A 73 -9.67 3.34 -1.34
C ARG A 73 -8.17 3.58 -1.41
N TRP A 74 -7.36 2.54 -1.19
CA TRP A 74 -5.90 2.66 -1.31
C TRP A 74 -5.46 3.00 -2.75
N ILE A 75 -6.03 2.35 -3.77
CA ILE A 75 -5.77 2.64 -5.19
C ILE A 75 -6.04 4.12 -5.48
N GLY A 76 -7.23 4.61 -5.10
CA GLY A 76 -7.59 6.01 -5.32
C GLY A 76 -6.68 6.98 -4.55
N THR A 77 -6.21 6.59 -3.36
CA THR A 77 -5.26 7.39 -2.57
C THR A 77 -3.90 7.51 -3.25
N ILE A 78 -3.29 6.40 -3.72
CA ILE A 78 -1.99 6.49 -4.41
C ILE A 78 -2.09 7.20 -5.76
N GLN A 79 -3.23 7.10 -6.45
CA GLN A 79 -3.46 7.88 -7.68
C GLN A 79 -3.48 9.38 -7.36
N ARG A 80 -4.45 9.82 -6.55
CA ARG A 80 -4.66 11.25 -6.25
C ARG A 80 -3.50 11.93 -5.54
N GLU A 81 -2.78 11.21 -4.68
CA GLU A 81 -1.72 11.81 -3.86
C GLU A 81 -0.32 11.61 -4.44
N CYS A 82 -0.16 10.84 -5.53
CA CYS A 82 1.16 10.52 -6.06
C CYS A 82 1.19 10.37 -7.58
N LEU A 83 0.46 9.41 -8.13
CA LEU A 83 0.62 9.03 -9.55
C LEU A 83 -0.03 10.04 -10.52
N ASP A 84 -0.96 10.86 -10.04
CA ASP A 84 -1.52 11.97 -10.82
C ASP A 84 -0.55 13.17 -10.90
N HIS A 85 0.49 13.19 -10.07
CA HIS A 85 1.48 14.28 -9.98
C HIS A 85 2.88 13.89 -10.47
N ILE A 86 3.17 12.60 -10.58
CA ILE A 86 4.50 12.09 -10.95
C ILE A 86 4.36 11.14 -12.12
N ILE A 87 4.94 11.50 -13.27
CA ILE A 87 4.96 10.66 -14.47
C ILE A 87 6.09 9.63 -14.34
N PRO A 88 5.80 8.32 -14.23
CA PRO A 88 6.84 7.31 -14.11
C PRO A 88 7.51 7.06 -15.46
N LEU A 89 8.82 7.33 -15.53
CA LEU A 89 9.60 7.21 -16.78
C LEU A 89 10.04 5.77 -17.13
N SER A 90 9.95 4.84 -16.18
CA SER A 90 10.28 3.42 -16.38
C SER A 90 9.68 2.54 -15.30
N ALA A 91 9.67 1.22 -15.49
CA ALA A 91 9.24 0.28 -14.46
C ALA A 91 10.07 0.39 -13.17
N ARG A 92 11.39 0.64 -13.30
CA ARG A 92 12.29 0.87 -12.16
C ARG A 92 11.93 2.17 -11.44
N HIS A 93 11.60 3.22 -12.18
CA HIS A 93 11.17 4.49 -11.62
C HIS A 93 9.84 4.34 -10.89
N LEU A 94 8.82 3.73 -11.52
CA LEU A 94 7.53 3.43 -10.90
C LEU A 94 7.70 2.62 -9.61
N ARG A 95 8.58 1.62 -9.62
CA ARG A 95 8.88 0.82 -8.42
C ARG A 95 9.41 1.68 -7.27
N ARG A 96 10.34 2.60 -7.54
CA ARG A 96 10.87 3.52 -6.52
C ARG A 96 9.78 4.43 -5.96
N ILE A 97 9.01 5.07 -6.84
CA ILE A 97 7.89 5.95 -6.46
C ILE A 97 6.90 5.19 -5.57
N VAL A 98 6.44 4.02 -6.00
CA VAL A 98 5.44 3.23 -5.25
C VAL A 98 6.00 2.73 -3.92
N GLN A 99 7.28 2.34 -3.87
CA GLN A 99 7.91 1.93 -2.61
C GLN A 99 8.00 3.09 -1.61
N GLU A 100 8.43 4.27 -2.07
CA GLU A 100 8.48 5.47 -1.25
C GLU A 100 7.09 5.91 -0.77
N PHE A 101 6.09 5.86 -1.66
CA PHE A 101 4.70 6.13 -1.28
C PHE A 101 4.17 5.14 -0.25
N VAL A 102 4.49 3.84 -0.38
CA VAL A 102 4.07 2.83 0.59
C VAL A 102 4.71 3.05 1.97
N GLU A 103 5.98 3.47 2.00
CA GLU A 103 6.66 3.83 3.25
C GLU A 103 5.99 5.05 3.89
N TYR A 104 5.75 6.11 3.11
CA TYR A 104 5.00 7.28 3.55
C TYR A 104 3.61 6.92 4.07
N HIS A 105 2.84 6.15 3.30
CA HIS A 105 1.50 5.70 3.65
C HIS A 105 1.49 4.92 4.98
N THR A 106 2.52 4.10 5.21
CA THR A 106 2.60 3.18 6.34
C THR A 106 3.14 3.83 7.61
N GLN A 107 4.13 4.71 7.50
CA GLN A 107 4.78 5.34 8.65
C GLN A 107 4.23 6.74 8.96
N THR A 108 3.79 7.48 7.94
CA THR A 108 3.70 8.95 8.02
C THR A 108 2.32 9.51 7.70
N ARG A 109 1.58 8.92 6.77
CA ARG A 109 0.27 9.44 6.38
C ARG A 109 -0.74 9.24 7.51
N PRO A 110 -1.48 10.28 7.95
CA PRO A 110 -2.54 10.11 8.93
C PRO A 110 -3.77 9.43 8.31
N HIS A 111 -4.43 8.56 9.08
CA HIS A 111 -5.65 7.87 8.65
C HIS A 111 -6.80 8.16 9.59
N ARG A 112 -7.89 8.75 9.08
CA ARG A 112 -9.07 9.09 9.89
C ARG A 112 -9.71 7.88 10.56
N THR A 113 -9.69 6.71 9.92
CA THR A 113 -10.21 5.47 10.53
C THR A 113 -9.31 4.87 11.60
N LEU A 114 -8.13 5.46 11.84
CA LEU A 114 -7.14 5.02 12.82
C LEU A 114 -6.78 6.17 13.79
N ASP A 115 -7.72 7.06 14.09
CA ASP A 115 -7.50 8.22 14.99
C ASP A 115 -6.29 9.08 14.59
N LEU A 116 -6.15 9.32 13.28
CA LEU A 116 -5.03 10.03 12.66
C LEU A 116 -3.66 9.37 12.84
N GLN A 117 -3.61 8.15 13.36
CA GLN A 117 -2.40 7.35 13.40
C GLN A 117 -2.09 6.75 12.01
N PRO A 118 -0.80 6.53 11.72
CA PRO A 118 -0.42 5.78 10.53
C PRO A 118 -0.67 4.26 10.72
N PRO A 119 -0.70 3.48 9.63
CA PRO A 119 -0.89 2.03 9.64
C PRO A 119 0.13 1.27 10.49
N ALA A 120 1.36 1.77 10.60
CA ALA A 120 2.41 1.17 11.43
C ALA A 120 2.12 1.25 12.93
N GLY A 121 1.25 2.14 13.39
CA GLY A 121 0.99 2.38 14.81
C GLY A 121 1.11 3.86 15.19
N PRO A 122 0.83 4.21 16.46
CA PRO A 122 1.08 5.56 16.95
C PRO A 122 2.54 5.94 16.75
N ARG A 123 2.80 7.19 16.34
CA ARG A 123 4.18 7.71 16.39
C ARG A 123 4.55 8.10 17.82
N PRO A 124 5.83 7.99 18.18
CA PRO A 124 6.32 8.53 19.45
C PRO A 124 5.94 10.01 19.59
N ARG A 125 5.58 10.41 20.81
CA ARG A 125 5.42 11.84 21.12
C ARG A 125 6.76 12.52 20.93
N GLN A 126 6.76 13.61 20.18
CA GLN A 126 7.96 14.40 19.96
C GLN A 126 8.16 15.37 21.13
N GLY A 127 9.41 15.51 21.58
CA GLY A 127 9.78 16.41 22.67
C GLY A 127 9.73 17.89 22.26
N HIS A 128 10.43 18.74 22.99
CA HIS A 128 10.57 20.16 22.62
C HIS A 128 11.85 20.32 21.79
N GLY A 129 11.76 20.99 20.64
CA GLY A 129 12.88 21.14 19.70
C GLY A 129 12.45 21.81 18.40
N ARG A 130 13.42 22.25 17.60
CA ARG A 130 13.16 22.85 16.29
C ARG A 130 12.44 21.86 15.38
N VAL A 131 11.40 22.32 14.67
CA VAL A 131 10.72 21.52 13.65
C VAL A 131 11.63 21.39 12.43
N VAL A 132 11.89 20.16 12.03
CA VAL A 132 12.61 19.75 10.83
C VAL A 132 11.61 19.20 9.83
N VAL A 133 11.77 19.60 8.57
CA VAL A 133 10.93 19.17 7.46
C VAL A 133 11.71 18.17 6.63
N ILE A 134 11.15 16.98 6.43
CA ILE A 134 11.73 15.91 5.62
C ILE A 134 10.85 15.76 4.38
N PRO A 135 11.36 16.08 3.17
CA PRO A 135 10.60 15.92 1.94
C PRO A 135 10.42 14.44 1.60
N ILE A 136 9.27 14.12 1.03
CA ILE A 136 8.87 12.78 0.59
C ILE A 136 8.34 12.90 -0.84
N LEU A 137 8.67 11.92 -1.69
CA LEU A 137 8.26 11.88 -3.10
C LEU A 137 8.64 13.17 -3.82
N SER A 138 9.93 13.51 -3.71
CA SER A 138 10.49 14.75 -4.28
C SER A 138 9.79 16.03 -3.80
N GLY A 139 9.28 16.04 -2.56
CA GLY A 139 8.61 17.20 -1.97
C GLY A 139 7.10 17.26 -2.22
N LEU A 140 6.51 16.24 -2.85
CA LEU A 140 5.05 16.14 -2.98
C LEU A 140 4.37 15.98 -1.61
N HIS A 141 5.05 15.30 -0.68
CA HIS A 141 4.63 15.18 0.72
C HIS A 141 5.76 15.61 1.64
N HIS A 142 5.41 15.87 2.90
CA HIS A 142 6.37 16.26 3.92
C HIS A 142 6.10 15.51 5.23
N ARG A 143 7.18 15.09 5.89
CA ARG A 143 7.15 14.64 7.28
C ARG A 143 7.76 15.72 8.16
N TYR A 144 7.08 16.01 9.25
CA TYR A 144 7.52 16.99 10.23
C TYR A 144 7.99 16.25 11.49
N GLU A 145 9.21 16.53 11.90
CA GLU A 145 9.81 15.98 13.12
C GLU A 145 10.43 17.07 13.97
N ARG A 146 10.63 16.83 15.27
CA ARG A 146 11.41 17.73 16.12
C ARG A 146 12.80 17.15 16.31
N ALA A 147 13.82 17.97 16.09
CA ALA A 147 15.20 17.61 16.41
C ALA A 147 15.32 17.28 17.90
N ALA A 148 16.13 16.28 18.24
CA ALA A 148 16.56 16.07 19.61
C ALA A 148 17.31 17.32 20.09
N ALA A 149 17.00 17.75 21.32
CA ALA A 149 17.66 18.88 21.96
C ALA A 149 19.11 18.55 22.33
#